data_AF-A0A7R9ZVX8-F1
#
_entry.id   AF-A0A7R9ZVX8-F1
#
_cell.length_a   1.000
_cell.length_b   1.000
_cell.length_c   1.000
_cell.angle_alpha   90.00
_cell.angle_beta   90.00
_cell.angle_gamma   90.00
#
_symmetry.space_group_name_H-M   'P 1'
#
loop_
_entity.id
_entity.type
_entity.pdbx_description
1 polymer ?
#
loop_
_entity_poly.entity_id
_entity_poly.type
_entity_poly.pdbx_seq_one_letter_code
_entity_poly.pdbx_strand_id
1 'polypeptide(L)'
;QVLLPLHRATTLCPLVCTASHSLGELPWANQQGRVMPWAPPDWCKVPRPETAPAVITLQRDDGTSRQHNLSGSAYYLLERCQPEQDQTSRWHAAVLRNEQGHCFIMDLSSSTGTFVNEQRLLPNKAYRWPPGTVVVLGLPPHHIKATLQLSRGMKRSRDNGLPEEASSDGAPGGRAAKRRQSAPEQPEPTPTLGGSGAAGACSGSTGPRCAESAATSSGKCDRCDGPHPTEACPHFRKPRDDHKDAWVNYGRKHPLQMGRSGGKFFLRSGRAVPQPGDGSCLFHSLCFGLNGGRPSGPFVACTLRKELAHFVQRNPRLKISGDTLEEWVRWDTNSSVDSYTKRMAVGGWGGGIEMAACSLLKRVNVHVYERRRGGTFERISCFDSPTPTKQTIHVLYQGGVHFDALVPHLAH
;
A
#
# COMPACT_ATOMS: atom_id res chain seq x y z
N GLN A 1 -5.99 70.31 15.88
CA GLN A 1 -6.39 71.06 14.68
C GLN A 1 -6.86 70.07 13.62
N VAL A 2 -8.17 70.10 13.34
CA VAL A 2 -8.87 69.79 12.07
C VAL A 2 -8.58 68.42 11.40
N LEU A 3 -9.34 67.34 11.62
CA LEU A 3 -10.68 66.95 11.11
C LEU A 3 -10.85 66.95 9.58
N LEU A 4 -11.27 65.80 9.02
CA LEU A 4 -12.32 65.55 7.98
C LEU A 4 -12.07 64.18 7.27
N PRO A 5 -13.06 63.52 6.62
CA PRO A 5 -14.22 62.88 7.26
C PRO A 5 -14.50 61.44 6.76
N LEU A 6 -15.33 60.71 7.53
CA LEU A 6 -16.02 59.49 7.10
C LEU A 6 -17.15 59.83 6.10
N HIS A 7 -17.29 59.03 5.05
CA HIS A 7 -18.57 58.81 4.38
C HIS A 7 -18.86 57.31 4.25
N ARG A 8 -19.98 56.91 4.84
CA ARG A 8 -20.72 55.67 4.53
C ARG A 8 -21.51 55.89 3.24
N ALA A 9 -21.54 54.88 2.37
CA ALA A 9 -22.64 54.67 1.44
C ALA A 9 -22.87 53.16 1.29
N THR A 10 -24.07 52.75 1.69
CA THR A 10 -24.64 51.42 1.58
C THR A 10 -25.35 51.33 0.23
N THR A 11 -25.05 50.31 -0.58
CA THR A 11 -25.98 49.88 -1.64
C THR A 11 -25.84 48.37 -1.85
N LEU A 12 -26.94 47.68 -1.61
CA LEU A 12 -27.18 46.27 -1.90
C LEU A 12 -27.53 46.12 -3.38
N CYS A 13 -26.92 45.14 -4.07
CA CYS A 13 -27.62 44.30 -5.03
C CYS A 13 -26.86 42.98 -5.27
N PRO A 14 -27.57 41.86 -5.49
CA PRO A 14 -26.99 40.52 -5.49
C PRO A 14 -26.54 40.12 -6.90
N LEU A 15 -25.28 39.71 -7.04
CA LEU A 15 -24.81 39.00 -8.22
C LEU A 15 -24.84 37.50 -7.94
N VAL A 16 -25.81 36.85 -8.55
CA VAL A 16 -25.88 35.40 -8.74
C VAL A 16 -24.70 35.01 -9.63
N CYS A 17 -23.64 34.47 -9.03
CA CYS A 17 -22.58 33.77 -9.75
C CYS A 17 -22.87 32.27 -9.69
N THR A 18 -23.44 31.74 -10.77
CA THR A 18 -23.35 30.33 -11.10
C THR A 18 -21.91 30.03 -11.53
N ALA A 19 -21.08 29.61 -10.59
CA ALA A 19 -19.75 29.06 -10.86
C ALA A 19 -19.78 27.54 -10.67
N SER A 20 -20.12 26.85 -11.76
CA SER A 20 -19.81 25.43 -11.94
C SER A 20 -18.32 25.29 -12.20
N HIS A 21 -17.53 25.12 -11.13
CA HIS A 21 -16.17 24.61 -11.23
C HIS A 21 -16.09 23.31 -10.43
N SER A 22 -15.95 22.22 -11.16
CA SER A 22 -15.72 20.88 -10.64
C SER A 22 -14.45 20.86 -9.77
N LEU A 23 -14.65 20.80 -8.46
CA LEU A 23 -13.61 20.41 -7.51
C LEU A 23 -13.20 18.96 -7.86
N GLY A 24 -11.96 18.77 -8.27
CA GLY A 24 -11.39 17.45 -8.52
C GLY A 24 -11.40 16.64 -7.23
N GLU A 25 -12.33 15.69 -7.14
CA GLU A 25 -12.47 14.75 -6.02
C GLU A 25 -11.18 13.94 -5.84
N LEU A 26 -10.65 13.91 -4.61
CA LEU A 26 -9.54 13.04 -4.23
C LEU A 26 -9.99 11.57 -4.36
N PRO A 27 -9.35 10.69 -5.15
CA PRO A 27 -10.08 9.54 -5.69
C PRO A 27 -10.33 8.37 -4.72
N TRP A 28 -9.94 8.43 -3.44
CA TRP A 28 -10.00 7.23 -2.58
C TRP A 28 -10.01 7.47 -1.06
N ALA A 29 -10.48 8.61 -0.58
CA ALA A 29 -10.86 8.71 0.84
C ALA A 29 -12.04 7.76 1.12
N ASN A 30 -11.98 6.97 2.21
CA ASN A 30 -13.17 6.21 2.61
C ASN A 30 -14.29 7.18 3.03
N GLN A 31 -15.52 6.70 3.24
CA GLN A 31 -16.66 7.52 3.70
C GLN A 31 -16.40 8.32 5.00
N GLN A 32 -15.29 8.06 5.70
CA GLN A 32 -14.87 8.73 6.93
C GLN A 32 -13.63 9.65 6.74
N GLY A 33 -13.23 9.97 5.51
CA GLY A 33 -12.12 10.89 5.23
C GLY A 33 -10.72 10.34 5.54
N ARG A 34 -10.56 9.01 5.70
CA ARG A 34 -9.27 8.39 6.03
C ARG A 34 -8.52 7.94 4.78
N VAL A 35 -7.21 8.15 4.79
CA VAL A 35 -6.29 7.78 3.71
C VAL A 35 -5.89 6.31 3.87
N MET A 36 -6.33 5.46 2.96
CA MET A 36 -5.98 4.04 2.93
C MET A 36 -4.52 3.81 2.50
N PRO A 37 -3.80 2.85 3.12
CA PRO A 37 -2.44 2.47 2.70
C PRO A 37 -2.39 1.68 1.39
N TRP A 38 -3.56 1.39 0.79
CA TRP A 38 -3.72 0.58 -0.40
C TRP A 38 -4.75 1.25 -1.32
N ALA A 39 -4.53 1.15 -2.63
CA ALA A 39 -5.46 1.62 -3.65
C ALA A 39 -6.14 0.42 -4.31
N PRO A 40 -7.47 0.49 -4.54
CA PRO A 40 -8.15 -0.54 -5.29
C PRO A 40 -7.55 -0.68 -6.71
N PRO A 41 -7.42 -1.92 -7.24
CA PRO A 41 -7.00 -2.12 -8.62
C PRO A 41 -7.89 -1.38 -9.61
N ASP A 42 -7.36 -0.98 -10.77
CA ASP A 42 -8.10 -0.19 -11.77
C ASP A 42 -9.37 -0.88 -12.31
N TRP A 43 -9.45 -2.21 -12.21
CA TRP A 43 -10.63 -2.99 -12.59
C TRP A 43 -11.74 -2.98 -11.53
N CYS A 44 -11.44 -2.51 -10.31
CA CYS A 44 -12.38 -2.37 -9.21
C CYS A 44 -13.26 -1.14 -9.46
N LYS A 45 -14.53 -1.37 -9.79
CA LYS A 45 -15.47 -0.34 -10.23
C LYS A 45 -16.83 -0.55 -9.60
N VAL A 46 -17.59 0.53 -9.48
CA VAL A 46 -19.00 0.44 -9.04
C VAL A 46 -19.74 -0.46 -10.03
N PRO A 47 -20.38 -1.53 -9.57
CA PRO A 47 -21.11 -2.45 -10.46
C PRO A 47 -22.29 -1.76 -11.13
N ARG A 48 -22.62 -2.21 -12.34
CA ARG A 48 -23.74 -1.61 -13.09
C ARG A 48 -25.07 -1.79 -12.33
N PRO A 49 -26.04 -0.86 -12.48
CA PRO A 49 -27.32 -0.91 -11.77
C PRO A 49 -28.13 -2.21 -11.98
N GLU A 50 -27.95 -2.88 -13.12
CA GLU A 50 -28.61 -4.16 -13.46
C GLU A 50 -28.00 -5.39 -12.75
N THR A 51 -26.83 -5.24 -12.13
CA THR A 51 -26.19 -6.35 -11.42
C THR A 51 -26.95 -6.70 -10.15
N ALA A 52 -26.93 -7.99 -9.79
CA ALA A 52 -27.58 -8.46 -8.56
C ALA A 52 -27.02 -7.73 -7.33
N PRO A 53 -27.87 -7.26 -6.40
CA PRO A 53 -27.43 -6.69 -5.14
C PRO A 53 -26.57 -7.70 -4.37
N ALA A 54 -25.44 -7.23 -3.84
CA ALA A 54 -24.53 -8.04 -3.06
C ALA A 54 -24.62 -7.67 -1.59
N VAL A 55 -24.77 -8.67 -0.72
CA VAL A 55 -24.80 -8.51 0.72
C VAL A 55 -23.73 -9.42 1.33
N ILE A 56 -22.97 -8.88 2.27
CA ILE A 56 -22.02 -9.66 3.07
C ILE A 56 -22.56 -9.82 4.48
N THR A 57 -22.54 -11.05 4.95
CA THR A 57 -22.80 -11.39 6.35
C THR A 57 -21.49 -11.72 7.04
N LEU A 58 -21.17 -10.99 8.10
CA LEU A 58 -20.04 -11.24 8.99
C LEU A 58 -20.56 -11.93 10.24
N GLN A 59 -20.09 -13.14 10.54
CA GLN A 59 -20.47 -13.93 11.70
C GLN A 59 -19.25 -14.17 12.59
N ARG A 60 -19.41 -13.92 13.89
CA ARG A 60 -18.38 -14.17 14.91
C ARG A 60 -18.61 -15.51 15.59
N ASP A 61 -17.59 -15.96 16.31
CA ASP A 61 -17.63 -17.21 17.09
C ASP A 61 -18.65 -17.17 18.24
N ASP A 62 -19.03 -15.99 18.72
CA ASP A 62 -20.10 -15.78 19.72
C ASP A 62 -21.52 -15.90 19.13
N GLY A 63 -21.65 -16.22 17.83
CA GLY A 63 -22.91 -16.32 17.12
C GLY A 63 -23.47 -14.97 16.65
N THR A 64 -22.88 -13.84 17.03
CA THR A 64 -23.32 -12.52 16.54
C THR A 64 -23.05 -12.38 15.06
N SER A 65 -24.00 -11.77 14.34
CA SER A 65 -23.87 -11.51 12.91
C SER A 65 -24.22 -10.07 12.55
N ARG A 66 -23.57 -9.56 11.51
CA ARG A 66 -23.85 -8.24 10.91
C ARG A 66 -23.92 -8.37 9.40
N GLN A 67 -24.84 -7.65 8.78
CA GLN A 67 -24.98 -7.61 7.33
C GLN A 67 -24.58 -6.24 6.78
N HIS A 68 -23.91 -6.26 5.63
CA HIS A 68 -23.46 -5.07 4.93
C HIS A 68 -23.91 -5.15 3.47
N ASN A 69 -24.71 -4.17 3.05
CA ASN A 69 -25.13 -4.03 1.66
C ASN A 69 -24.01 -3.38 0.85
N LEU A 70 -23.57 -4.04 -0.21
CA LEU A 70 -22.50 -3.58 -1.10
C LEU A 70 -23.02 -2.99 -2.42
N SER A 71 -24.34 -2.88 -2.56
CA SER A 71 -24.97 -2.35 -3.77
C SER A 71 -24.61 -0.87 -3.93
N GLY A 72 -23.97 -0.53 -5.04
CA GLY A 72 -23.48 0.83 -5.31
C GLY A 72 -22.05 1.12 -4.86
N SER A 73 -21.35 0.16 -4.25
CA SER A 73 -19.95 0.33 -3.85
C SER A 73 -19.00 -0.50 -4.73
N ALA A 74 -17.90 0.11 -5.17
CA ALA A 74 -16.82 -0.59 -5.89
C ALA A 74 -16.07 -1.57 -4.97
N TYR A 75 -15.91 -1.20 -3.69
CA TYR A 75 -15.25 -2.04 -2.70
C TYR A 75 -15.85 -1.82 -1.30
N TYR A 76 -15.52 -2.72 -0.38
CA TYR A 76 -15.87 -2.63 1.03
C TYR A 76 -14.73 -3.20 1.87
N LEU A 77 -14.40 -2.53 2.98
CA LEU A 77 -13.30 -2.96 3.84
C LEU A 77 -13.81 -3.77 5.02
N LEU A 78 -13.18 -4.91 5.25
CA LEU A 78 -13.45 -5.79 6.37
C LEU A 78 -12.49 -5.44 7.51
N GLU A 79 -13.02 -4.82 8.56
CA GLU A 79 -12.31 -4.50 9.79
C GLU A 79 -12.48 -5.62 10.83
N ARG A 80 -11.47 -5.82 11.69
CA ARG A 80 -11.68 -6.59 12.92
C ARG A 80 -12.32 -5.67 13.95
N CYS A 81 -13.57 -5.93 14.30
CA CYS A 81 -14.14 -5.38 15.52
C CYS A 81 -13.58 -6.14 16.73
N GLN A 82 -12.42 -5.73 17.25
CA GLN A 82 -12.06 -6.01 18.64
C GLN A 82 -12.01 -4.68 19.41
N PRO A 83 -12.83 -4.51 20.46
CA PRO A 83 -12.91 -3.24 21.17
C PRO A 83 -11.68 -2.87 22.01
N GLU A 84 -10.81 -3.80 22.40
CA GLU A 84 -9.99 -3.55 23.61
C GLU A 84 -8.48 -3.86 23.59
N GLN A 85 -7.87 -4.49 22.57
CA GLN A 85 -6.43 -4.76 22.63
C GLN A 85 -5.70 -4.45 21.33
N ASP A 86 -4.94 -3.36 21.40
CA ASP A 86 -3.74 -2.97 20.65
C ASP A 86 -3.52 -3.48 19.21
N GLN A 87 -3.49 -2.50 18.31
CA GLN A 87 -2.47 -2.32 17.26
C GLN A 87 -2.29 -3.38 16.16
N THR A 88 -3.17 -4.38 16.04
CA THR A 88 -3.18 -5.22 14.83
C THR A 88 -4.02 -4.57 13.72
N SER A 89 -3.57 -4.71 12.47
CA SER A 89 -4.06 -4.00 11.28
C SER A 89 -5.56 -3.64 11.32
N ARG A 90 -5.88 -2.34 11.29
CA ARG A 90 -7.26 -1.82 11.28
C ARG A 90 -8.09 -2.39 10.13
N TRP A 91 -7.44 -2.70 9.01
CA TRP A 91 -8.04 -3.28 7.82
C TRP A 91 -7.52 -4.71 7.65
N HIS A 92 -8.41 -5.70 7.69
CA HIS A 92 -8.02 -7.11 7.57
C HIS A 92 -8.01 -7.53 6.10
N ALA A 93 -9.13 -7.30 5.41
CA ALA A 93 -9.32 -7.67 4.01
C ALA A 93 -10.18 -6.64 3.30
N ALA A 94 -10.15 -6.65 1.97
CA ALA A 94 -11.02 -5.86 1.12
C ALA A 94 -11.87 -6.76 0.24
N VAL A 95 -13.14 -6.40 0.11
CA VAL A 95 -14.07 -6.97 -0.85
C VAL A 95 -14.11 -6.04 -2.04
N LEU A 96 -13.79 -6.56 -3.22
CA LEU A 96 -13.71 -5.80 -4.45
C LEU A 96 -14.82 -6.24 -5.38
N ARG A 97 -15.36 -5.31 -6.15
CA ARG A 97 -16.36 -5.59 -7.17
C ARG A 97 -15.87 -5.03 -8.50
N ASN A 98 -16.15 -5.76 -9.57
CA ASN A 98 -15.93 -5.25 -10.92
C ASN A 98 -17.24 -4.73 -11.51
N GLU A 99 -17.17 -4.15 -12.70
CA GLU A 99 -18.32 -3.59 -13.40
C GLU A 99 -19.46 -4.62 -13.64
N GLN A 100 -19.12 -5.88 -13.85
CA GLN A 100 -20.07 -6.99 -14.04
C GLN A 100 -20.70 -7.48 -12.72
N GLY A 101 -20.32 -6.91 -11.58
CA GLY A 101 -20.84 -7.27 -10.27
C GLY A 101 -20.22 -8.54 -9.67
N HIS A 102 -19.17 -9.09 -10.27
CA HIS A 102 -18.39 -10.16 -9.65
C HIS A 102 -17.66 -9.65 -8.42
N CYS A 103 -17.67 -10.44 -7.35
CA CYS A 103 -16.99 -10.13 -6.11
C CYS A 103 -15.65 -10.87 -6.01
N PHE A 104 -14.68 -10.18 -5.42
CA PHE A 104 -13.35 -10.68 -5.11
C PHE A 104 -13.03 -10.37 -3.66
N ILE A 105 -12.18 -11.19 -3.04
CA ILE A 105 -11.63 -10.97 -1.72
C ILE A 105 -10.11 -10.79 -1.84
N MET A 106 -9.56 -9.86 -1.08
CA MET A 106 -8.14 -9.57 -1.02
C MET A 106 -7.70 -9.43 0.42
N ASP A 107 -6.67 -10.16 0.83
CA ASP A 107 -6.03 -9.97 2.11
C ASP A 107 -5.18 -8.69 2.09
N LEU A 108 -5.35 -7.77 3.03
CA LEU A 108 -4.61 -6.50 3.09
C LEU A 108 -3.35 -6.63 3.95
N SER A 109 -2.57 -7.70 3.73
CA SER A 109 -1.42 -8.08 4.57
C SER A 109 -1.81 -8.26 6.04
N SER A 110 -2.92 -8.95 6.30
CA SER A 110 -3.35 -9.19 7.67
C SER A 110 -2.36 -10.10 8.41
N SER A 111 -2.10 -9.80 9.68
CA SER A 111 -1.14 -10.56 10.49
C SER A 111 -1.56 -12.02 10.66
N THR A 112 -2.86 -12.26 10.81
CA THR A 112 -3.44 -13.60 11.01
C THR A 112 -3.91 -14.26 9.72
N GLY A 113 -3.86 -13.56 8.58
CA GLY A 113 -4.24 -14.08 7.26
C GLY A 113 -5.74 -14.08 6.99
N THR A 114 -6.07 -14.25 5.72
CA THR A 114 -7.43 -14.50 5.22
C THR A 114 -7.45 -15.86 4.52
N PHE A 115 -8.49 -16.65 4.75
CA PHE A 115 -8.60 -18.02 4.27
C PHE A 115 -9.88 -18.22 3.48
N VAL A 116 -9.80 -18.97 2.39
CA VAL A 116 -10.96 -19.39 1.57
C VAL A 116 -10.81 -20.87 1.32
N ASN A 117 -11.83 -21.67 1.66
CA ASN A 117 -11.75 -23.13 1.60
C ASN A 117 -10.49 -23.67 2.30
N GLU A 118 -10.20 -23.17 3.51
CA GLU A 118 -9.02 -23.52 4.33
C GLU A 118 -7.66 -23.11 3.74
N GLN A 119 -7.61 -22.58 2.52
CA GLN A 119 -6.39 -22.09 1.91
C GLN A 119 -6.15 -20.61 2.25
N ARG A 120 -4.97 -20.30 2.80
CA ARG A 120 -4.54 -18.93 3.05
C ARG A 120 -4.31 -18.18 1.73
N LEU A 121 -4.92 -17.01 1.60
CA LEU A 121 -4.72 -16.13 0.47
C LEU A 121 -3.35 -15.44 0.55
N LEU A 122 -2.75 -15.15 -0.61
CA LEU A 122 -1.56 -14.30 -0.67
C LEU A 122 -1.96 -12.84 -0.39
N PRO A 123 -1.17 -12.10 0.42
CA PRO A 123 -1.38 -10.68 0.63
C PRO A 123 -1.45 -9.87 -0.67
N ASN A 124 -2.35 -8.89 -0.72
CA ASN A 124 -2.55 -7.93 -1.80
C ASN A 124 -2.86 -8.56 -3.18
N LYS A 125 -3.29 -9.82 -3.20
CA LYS A 125 -3.77 -10.50 -4.40
C LYS A 125 -5.28 -10.71 -4.32
N ALA A 126 -6.00 -10.31 -5.36
CA ALA A 126 -7.44 -10.52 -5.45
C ALA A 126 -7.75 -11.96 -5.85
N TYR A 127 -8.69 -12.58 -5.13
CA TYR A 127 -9.20 -13.91 -5.41
C TYR A 127 -10.70 -13.81 -5.67
N ARG A 128 -11.19 -14.50 -6.71
CA ARG A 128 -12.62 -14.54 -6.99
C ARG A 128 -13.35 -15.13 -5.78
N TRP A 129 -14.43 -14.49 -5.34
CA TRP A 129 -15.23 -14.92 -4.21
C TRP A 129 -16.66 -15.25 -4.67
N PRO A 130 -16.95 -16.53 -4.95
CA PRO A 130 -18.29 -16.96 -5.35
C PRO A 130 -19.32 -16.76 -4.22
N PRO A 131 -20.58 -16.45 -4.56
CA PRO A 131 -21.66 -16.39 -3.57
C PRO A 131 -21.83 -17.74 -2.86
N GLY A 132 -22.08 -17.71 -1.55
CA GLY A 132 -22.20 -18.88 -0.70
C GLY A 132 -20.87 -19.45 -0.19
N THR A 133 -19.73 -19.06 -0.76
CA THR A 133 -18.42 -19.46 -0.24
C THR A 133 -18.11 -18.71 1.06
N VAL A 134 -17.63 -19.43 2.06
CA VAL A 134 -17.21 -18.87 3.35
C VAL A 134 -15.74 -18.42 3.28
N VAL A 135 -15.50 -17.19 3.67
CA VAL A 135 -14.16 -16.62 3.88
C VAL A 135 -13.93 -16.51 5.39
N VAL A 136 -12.76 -16.93 5.85
CA VAL A 136 -12.37 -16.81 7.26
C VAL A 136 -11.31 -15.72 7.41
N LEU A 137 -11.60 -14.72 8.24
CA LEU A 137 -10.69 -13.62 8.57
C LEU A 137 -9.99 -13.92 9.90
N GLY A 138 -8.69 -14.23 9.82
CA GLY A 138 -7.84 -14.52 10.95
C GLY A 138 -7.87 -15.99 11.40
N LEU A 139 -7.39 -16.24 12.62
CA LEU A 139 -7.26 -17.56 13.21
C LEU A 139 -8.16 -17.71 14.46
N PRO A 140 -8.61 -18.93 14.79
CA PRO A 140 -9.28 -19.20 16.05
C PRO A 140 -8.44 -18.77 17.27
N PRO A 141 -9.07 -18.38 18.39
CA PRO A 141 -10.52 -18.31 18.64
C PRO A 141 -11.12 -16.95 18.26
N HIS A 142 -10.42 -16.14 17.45
CA HIS A 142 -10.80 -14.75 17.17
C HIS A 142 -11.05 -14.51 15.69
N HIS A 143 -11.60 -15.50 15.00
CA HIS A 143 -11.87 -15.42 13.58
C HIS A 143 -13.27 -14.86 13.30
N ILE A 144 -13.43 -14.28 12.12
CA ILE A 144 -14.73 -13.84 11.61
C ILE A 144 -15.00 -14.62 10.33
N LYS A 145 -16.18 -15.23 10.24
CA LYS A 145 -16.66 -15.89 9.01
C LYS A 145 -17.45 -14.88 8.20
N ALA A 146 -17.01 -14.62 6.98
CA ALA A 146 -17.70 -13.77 6.03
C ALA A 146 -18.35 -14.65 4.95
N THR A 147 -19.63 -14.41 4.67
CA THR A 147 -20.36 -15.09 3.58
C THR A 147 -20.96 -14.06 2.65
N LEU A 148 -20.75 -14.23 1.35
CA LEU A 148 -21.32 -13.38 0.31
C LEU A 148 -22.63 -13.98 -0.19
N GLN A 149 -23.67 -13.15 -0.29
CA GLN A 149 -24.94 -13.50 -0.91
C GLN A 149 -25.26 -12.51 -2.03
N LEU A 150 -25.76 -13.02 -3.15
CA LEU A 150 -26.36 -12.20 -4.20
C LEU A 150 -27.86 -12.42 -4.12
N SER A 151 -28.63 -11.35 -3.90
CA SER A 151 -30.08 -11.48 -3.98
C SER A 151 -30.45 -11.71 -5.44
N ARG A 152 -31.15 -12.81 -5.71
CA ARG A 152 -31.80 -12.99 -7.01
C ARG A 152 -32.77 -11.84 -7.12
N GLY A 153 -32.52 -10.90 -8.02
CA GLY A 153 -33.31 -9.68 -8.17
C GLY A 153 -34.77 -10.06 -8.04
N MET A 154 -35.45 -9.52 -7.02
CA MET A 154 -36.90 -9.62 -6.93
C MET A 154 -37.37 -9.12 -8.28
N LYS A 155 -37.87 -10.06 -9.11
CA LYS A 155 -38.53 -9.77 -10.37
C LYS A 155 -39.56 -8.72 -9.97
N ARG A 156 -39.31 -7.44 -10.29
CA ARG A 156 -40.24 -6.37 -9.92
C ARG A 156 -41.57 -6.87 -10.41
N SER A 157 -42.48 -7.16 -9.47
CA SER A 157 -43.83 -7.59 -9.81
C SER A 157 -44.33 -6.49 -10.72
N ARG A 158 -44.53 -6.85 -11.99
CA ARG A 158 -44.98 -5.91 -13.00
C ARG A 158 -46.29 -5.36 -12.45
N ASP A 159 -46.29 -4.05 -12.25
CA ASP A 159 -47.37 -3.28 -11.67
C ASP A 159 -48.68 -3.70 -12.36
N ASN A 160 -49.58 -4.31 -11.59
CA ASN A 160 -50.89 -4.72 -12.06
C ASN A 160 -51.79 -3.49 -12.00
N GLY A 161 -52.06 -2.92 -13.17
CA GLY A 161 -53.38 -2.42 -13.55
C GLY A 161 -53.82 -1.09 -12.96
N LEU A 162 -53.71 -0.03 -13.76
CA LEU A 162 -54.80 0.93 -13.90
C LEU A 162 -55.92 0.27 -14.73
N PRO A 163 -57.21 0.48 -14.40
CA PRO A 163 -58.32 -0.08 -15.14
C PRO A 163 -58.54 0.73 -16.42
N GLU A 164 -58.42 0.10 -17.58
CA GLU A 164 -58.86 0.65 -18.87
C GLU A 164 -60.09 -0.12 -19.34
N GLU A 165 -61.09 0.66 -19.75
CA GLU A 165 -62.44 0.23 -20.05
C GLU A 165 -62.53 -0.72 -21.25
N ALA A 166 -63.60 -1.51 -21.21
CA ALA A 166 -63.94 -2.55 -22.15
C ALA A 166 -64.17 -2.04 -23.59
N SER A 167 -63.60 -2.75 -24.56
CA SER A 167 -64.30 -3.02 -25.81
C SER A 167 -63.89 -4.35 -26.39
N SER A 168 -64.90 -5.02 -26.91
CA SER A 168 -65.00 -6.44 -27.23
C SER A 168 -64.47 -6.79 -28.61
N ASP A 169 -64.33 -8.11 -28.77
CA ASP A 169 -64.52 -8.91 -29.99
C ASP A 169 -63.29 -9.47 -30.71
N GLY A 170 -63.28 -10.81 -30.80
CA GLY A 170 -62.76 -11.49 -31.99
C GLY A 170 -61.76 -12.65 -31.81
N ALA A 171 -62.23 -13.79 -31.30
CA ALA A 171 -62.09 -15.15 -31.88
C ALA A 171 -60.68 -15.81 -32.10
N PRO A 172 -60.63 -17.17 -32.23
CA PRO A 172 -59.51 -17.99 -31.72
C PRO A 172 -58.72 -18.79 -32.78
N GLY A 173 -57.54 -19.28 -32.38
CA GLY A 173 -56.75 -20.33 -33.06
C GLY A 173 -55.27 -20.21 -32.68
N GLY A 174 -54.46 -21.24 -32.43
CA GLY A 174 -54.59 -22.68 -32.49
C GLY A 174 -53.34 -23.30 -31.83
N ARG A 175 -53.40 -24.60 -31.57
CA ARG A 175 -52.38 -25.45 -30.91
C ARG A 175 -51.06 -25.52 -31.69
N ALA A 176 -49.92 -25.67 -31.00
CA ALA A 176 -48.89 -26.65 -31.36
C ALA A 176 -47.78 -26.77 -30.30
N ALA A 177 -47.56 -27.99 -29.82
CA ALA A 177 -46.40 -28.40 -29.04
C ALA A 177 -45.22 -28.79 -29.96
N LYS A 178 -44.00 -28.50 -29.52
CA LYS A 178 -42.70 -29.14 -29.88
C LYS A 178 -41.60 -28.28 -29.25
N ARG A 179 -40.42 -28.74 -28.84
CA ARG A 179 -39.79 -30.04 -28.64
C ARG A 179 -38.36 -29.66 -28.22
N ARG A 180 -37.81 -30.39 -27.25
CA ARG A 180 -36.41 -30.32 -26.81
C ARG A 180 -35.43 -30.32 -27.98
N GLN A 181 -34.32 -29.58 -27.85
CA GLN A 181 -33.01 -30.09 -28.26
C GLN A 181 -31.88 -29.36 -27.54
N SER A 182 -31.14 -30.16 -26.79
CA SER A 182 -29.83 -29.90 -26.19
C SER A 182 -28.77 -29.84 -27.30
N ALA A 183 -27.77 -28.97 -27.15
CA ALA A 183 -26.59 -28.91 -28.01
C ALA A 183 -25.31 -29.17 -27.18
N PRO A 184 -24.22 -29.65 -27.82
CA PRO A 184 -23.24 -30.53 -27.19
C PRO A 184 -21.99 -29.83 -26.64
N GLU A 185 -21.41 -30.52 -25.68
CA GLU A 185 -20.14 -30.31 -24.99
C GLU A 185 -18.95 -30.54 -25.95
N GLN A 186 -17.95 -29.63 -25.93
CA GLN A 186 -16.69 -29.80 -26.66
C GLN A 186 -15.57 -30.25 -25.71
N PRO A 187 -14.67 -31.17 -26.14
CA PRO A 187 -13.57 -31.63 -25.30
C PRO A 187 -12.31 -30.75 -25.44
N GLU A 188 -11.63 -30.57 -24.30
CA GLU A 188 -10.30 -29.96 -24.12
C GLU A 188 -9.18 -30.79 -24.78
N PRO A 189 -8.11 -30.16 -25.30
CA PRO A 189 -6.95 -30.86 -25.84
C PRO A 189 -5.87 -31.11 -24.76
N THR A 190 -5.45 -32.37 -24.64
CA THR A 190 -4.23 -32.82 -23.95
C THR A 190 -2.97 -32.48 -24.74
N PRO A 191 -1.87 -32.03 -24.10
CA PRO A 191 -0.59 -31.88 -24.78
C PRO A 191 0.23 -33.18 -24.77
N THR A 192 0.60 -33.60 -25.97
CA THR A 192 1.51 -34.68 -26.34
C THR A 192 2.95 -34.34 -25.93
N LEU A 193 3.59 -35.18 -25.12
CA LEU A 193 5.04 -35.19 -24.90
C LEU A 193 5.66 -36.37 -25.68
N GLY A 194 6.37 -36.04 -26.75
CA GLY A 194 7.39 -36.87 -27.40
C GLY A 194 8.56 -35.94 -27.74
N GLY A 195 9.82 -36.35 -27.77
CA GLY A 195 10.42 -37.66 -27.62
C GLY A 195 11.94 -37.50 -27.54
N SER A 196 12.56 -38.63 -27.27
CA SER A 196 13.95 -38.93 -26.98
C SER A 196 14.97 -38.62 -28.10
N GLY A 197 16.24 -38.55 -27.70
CA GLY A 197 17.43 -38.75 -28.55
C GLY A 197 18.50 -37.69 -28.27
N ALA A 198 19.78 -37.99 -28.03
CA ALA A 198 20.54 -39.22 -28.16
C ALA A 198 21.78 -39.15 -27.25
N ALA A 199 22.17 -40.30 -26.69
CA ALA A 199 23.44 -40.51 -26.03
C ALA A 199 24.52 -40.71 -27.11
N GLY A 200 25.64 -40.01 -26.98
CA GLY A 200 26.84 -40.20 -27.78
C GLY A 200 28.07 -40.12 -26.87
N ALA A 201 28.60 -41.29 -26.51
CA ALA A 201 29.89 -41.44 -25.86
C ALA A 201 30.98 -41.53 -26.92
N CYS A 202 32.08 -40.80 -26.74
CA CYS A 202 33.36 -41.14 -27.36
C CYS A 202 34.52 -40.77 -26.43
N SER A 203 35.32 -41.77 -26.15
CA SER A 203 36.54 -41.75 -25.33
C SER A 203 37.72 -41.11 -26.07
N GLY A 204 38.63 -40.52 -25.29
CA GLY A 204 40.08 -40.62 -25.50
C GLY A 204 40.76 -39.49 -26.28
N SER A 205 41.62 -38.73 -25.60
CA SER A 205 43.06 -38.73 -25.92
C SER A 205 43.85 -37.76 -25.02
N THR A 206 44.98 -38.28 -24.57
CA THR A 206 46.09 -37.65 -23.86
C THR A 206 46.87 -36.68 -24.74
N GLY A 207 47.34 -35.56 -24.18
CA GLY A 207 48.42 -34.77 -24.79
C GLY A 207 48.61 -33.37 -24.18
N PRO A 208 49.78 -33.04 -23.61
CA PRO A 208 50.01 -31.80 -22.85
C PRO A 208 50.59 -30.69 -23.72
N ARG A 209 50.30 -29.41 -23.41
CA ARG A 209 51.22 -28.29 -23.66
C ARG A 209 50.86 -26.99 -22.92
N CYS A 210 51.86 -26.59 -22.15
CA CYS A 210 52.32 -25.29 -21.65
C CYS A 210 51.53 -24.00 -21.93
N ALA A 211 51.40 -23.25 -20.82
CA ALA A 211 51.71 -21.84 -20.64
C ALA A 211 50.85 -20.79 -21.35
N GLU A 212 50.01 -20.12 -20.56
CA GLU A 212 50.23 -18.69 -20.27
C GLU A 212 49.50 -18.33 -18.97
N SER A 213 50.28 -18.23 -17.90
CA SER A 213 49.85 -17.65 -16.63
C SER A 213 49.67 -16.15 -16.81
N ALA A 214 48.52 -15.76 -17.37
CA ALA A 214 48.03 -14.40 -17.21
C ALA A 214 47.74 -14.22 -15.72
N ALA A 215 48.53 -13.37 -15.08
CA ALA A 215 48.35 -12.96 -13.70
C ALA A 215 46.90 -12.48 -13.52
N THR A 216 46.07 -13.34 -12.93
CA THR A 216 44.70 -13.04 -12.56
C THR A 216 44.77 -11.98 -11.46
N SER A 217 44.68 -10.72 -11.88
CA SER A 217 44.24 -9.66 -10.98
C SER A 217 43.04 -10.21 -10.22
N SER A 218 43.10 -10.17 -8.89
CA SER A 218 42.04 -10.56 -7.96
C SER A 218 40.81 -9.65 -8.16
N GLY A 219 40.19 -9.77 -9.33
CA GLY A 219 39.09 -8.97 -9.80
C GLY A 219 37.92 -9.22 -8.88
N LYS A 220 37.32 -8.13 -8.40
CA LYS A 220 36.03 -8.19 -7.72
C LYS A 220 35.00 -8.67 -8.74
N CYS A 221 34.11 -9.54 -8.31
CA CYS A 221 33.02 -10.01 -9.13
C CYS A 221 32.13 -8.85 -9.58
N ASP A 222 31.90 -8.73 -10.89
CA ASP A 222 31.03 -7.69 -11.43
C ASP A 222 29.56 -7.91 -11.10
N ARG A 223 29.15 -9.10 -10.66
CA ARG A 223 27.74 -9.36 -10.31
C ARG A 223 27.40 -9.08 -8.84
N CYS A 224 28.32 -9.27 -7.91
CA CYS A 224 28.06 -9.13 -6.47
C CYS A 224 29.14 -8.37 -5.68
N ASP A 225 30.18 -7.86 -6.35
CA ASP A 225 31.33 -7.19 -5.74
C ASP A 225 32.17 -8.08 -4.79
N GLY A 226 31.95 -9.40 -4.80
CA GLY A 226 32.65 -10.40 -3.98
C GLY A 226 34.07 -10.75 -4.49
N PRO A 227 34.93 -11.34 -3.65
CA PRO A 227 36.33 -11.66 -3.99
C PRO A 227 36.42 -12.98 -4.78
N HIS A 228 35.77 -13.04 -5.94
CA HIS A 228 35.82 -14.19 -6.84
C HIS A 228 35.60 -13.73 -8.30
N PRO A 229 35.94 -14.54 -9.29
CA PRO A 229 35.67 -14.23 -10.70
C PRO A 229 34.16 -14.03 -10.94
N THR A 230 33.81 -13.11 -11.85
CA THR A 230 32.42 -12.78 -12.23
C THR A 230 31.63 -14.02 -12.66
N GLU A 231 32.26 -14.94 -13.40
CA GLU A 231 31.62 -16.17 -13.90
C GLU A 231 31.36 -17.21 -12.81
N ALA A 232 32.06 -17.14 -11.68
CA ALA A 232 31.91 -18.06 -10.56
C ALA A 232 30.99 -17.49 -9.46
N CYS A 233 30.13 -16.52 -9.77
CA CYS A 233 29.31 -15.86 -8.77
C CYS A 233 28.28 -16.82 -8.13
N PRO A 234 28.35 -17.08 -6.80
CA PRO A 234 27.41 -17.97 -6.13
C PRO A 234 26.02 -17.34 -5.97
N HIS A 235 25.91 -16.02 -6.10
CA HIS A 235 24.68 -15.27 -5.88
C HIS A 235 23.88 -15.01 -7.17
N PHE A 236 24.57 -14.77 -8.30
CA PHE A 236 23.94 -14.31 -9.52
C PHE A 236 24.46 -15.08 -10.74
N ARG A 237 23.55 -15.77 -11.41
CA ARG A 237 23.83 -16.46 -12.69
C ARG A 237 23.73 -15.53 -13.89
N LYS A 238 22.97 -14.44 -13.77
CA LYS A 238 22.78 -13.43 -14.82
C LYS A 238 23.81 -12.31 -14.67
N PRO A 239 24.18 -11.62 -15.76
CA PRO A 239 24.98 -10.39 -15.67
C PRO A 239 24.27 -9.36 -14.77
N ARG A 240 25.04 -8.41 -14.21
CA ARG A 240 24.49 -7.29 -13.45
C ARG A 240 23.51 -6.52 -14.35
N ASP A 241 22.36 -6.14 -13.80
CA ASP A 241 21.37 -5.35 -14.52
C ASP A 241 21.99 -4.01 -14.97
N ASP A 242 21.59 -3.49 -16.14
CA ASP A 242 22.07 -2.19 -16.65
C ASP A 242 21.38 -1.01 -15.94
N HIS A 243 20.50 -1.31 -14.99
CA HIS A 243 19.86 -0.30 -14.18
C HIS A 243 20.87 0.45 -13.29
N LYS A 244 20.71 1.78 -13.21
CA LYS A 244 21.63 2.70 -12.52
C LYS A 244 21.96 2.27 -11.08
N ASP A 245 20.98 1.77 -10.33
CA ASP A 245 21.15 1.34 -8.93
C ASP A 245 22.15 0.17 -8.77
N ALA A 246 22.21 -0.71 -9.75
CA ALA A 246 23.14 -1.83 -9.77
C ALA A 246 24.58 -1.32 -9.87
N TRP A 247 24.80 -0.17 -10.51
CA TRP A 247 26.13 0.39 -10.75
C TRP A 247 26.51 1.55 -9.83
N VAL A 248 25.57 2.22 -9.17
CA VAL A 248 25.81 3.41 -8.33
C VAL A 248 26.89 3.18 -7.26
N ASN A 249 27.01 1.95 -6.76
CA ASN A 249 27.99 1.59 -5.73
C ASN A 249 29.15 0.72 -6.25
N TYR A 250 29.16 0.35 -7.53
CA TYR A 250 30.18 -0.50 -8.11
C TYR A 250 31.56 0.15 -7.95
N GLY A 251 32.50 -0.60 -7.35
CA GLY A 251 33.87 -0.14 -7.11
C GLY A 251 34.07 0.92 -6.02
N ARG A 252 33.01 1.50 -5.41
CA ARG A 252 33.17 2.55 -4.37
C ARG A 252 33.43 1.93 -2.99
N LYS A 253 34.57 2.29 -2.37
CA LYS A 253 34.89 1.89 -0.99
C LYS A 253 33.95 2.50 0.07
N HIS A 254 33.37 3.65 -0.24
CA HIS A 254 32.44 4.40 0.62
C HIS A 254 31.22 4.86 -0.18
N PRO A 255 30.19 4.02 -0.33
CA PRO A 255 28.97 4.42 -1.03
C PRO A 255 28.31 5.61 -0.32
N LEU A 256 27.85 6.60 -1.09
CA LEU A 256 27.14 7.78 -0.59
C LEU A 256 25.75 7.31 -0.13
N GLN A 257 25.56 6.97 1.14
CA GLN A 257 24.29 6.38 1.60
C GLN A 257 23.75 7.05 2.87
N MET A 258 22.84 8.01 2.67
CA MET A 258 21.79 8.37 3.63
C MET A 258 20.82 7.18 3.75
N GLY A 259 20.47 6.81 4.97
CA GLY A 259 19.58 5.67 5.26
C GLY A 259 20.28 4.39 5.77
N ARG A 260 21.63 4.33 5.76
CA ARG A 260 22.37 3.25 6.47
C ARG A 260 22.25 3.43 7.98
N SER A 261 22.52 2.36 8.75
CA SER A 261 22.56 2.42 10.22
C SER A 261 23.61 3.39 10.81
N GLY A 262 24.49 3.97 9.97
CA GLY A 262 25.64 4.75 10.44
C GLY A 262 26.62 3.87 11.24
N GLY A 263 26.70 2.58 10.92
CA GLY A 263 27.38 1.57 11.73
C GLY A 263 26.46 0.92 12.76
N LYS A 264 26.93 -0.17 13.39
CA LYS A 264 26.20 -0.82 14.49
C LYS A 264 26.26 0.07 15.73
N PHE A 265 25.28 0.95 15.88
CA PHE A 265 25.13 1.80 17.05
C PHE A 265 24.01 1.29 17.94
N PHE A 266 24.33 1.04 19.21
CA PHE A 266 23.38 0.60 20.22
C PHE A 266 23.21 1.68 21.28
N LEU A 267 21.99 2.18 21.43
CA LEU A 267 21.60 2.99 22.56
C LEU A 267 21.26 2.06 23.74
N ARG A 268 22.06 2.12 24.80
CA ARG A 268 21.93 1.24 25.96
C ARG A 268 20.65 1.49 26.76
N SER A 269 20.20 2.75 26.82
CA SER A 269 19.02 3.16 27.56
C SER A 269 18.33 4.34 26.90
N GLY A 270 17.00 4.33 26.93
CA GLY A 270 16.15 5.36 26.37
C GLY A 270 14.70 5.12 26.75
N ARG A 271 13.89 6.18 26.69
CA ARG A 271 12.46 6.13 26.96
C ARG A 271 11.69 6.28 25.66
N ALA A 272 10.86 5.28 25.34
CA ALA A 272 9.89 5.39 24.26
C ALA A 272 8.73 6.28 24.73
N VAL A 273 8.30 7.19 23.87
CA VAL A 273 7.14 8.05 24.09
C VAL A 273 6.07 7.66 23.07
N PRO A 274 5.00 6.96 23.51
CA PRO A 274 3.95 6.49 22.63
C PRO A 274 3.37 7.61 21.78
N GLN A 275 3.23 7.39 20.47
CA GLN A 275 2.55 8.33 19.57
C GLN A 275 1.17 7.82 19.16
N PRO A 276 0.25 8.72 18.78
CA PRO A 276 -1.08 8.33 18.33
C PRO A 276 -1.04 7.39 17.11
N GLY A 277 -1.87 6.34 17.15
CA GLY A 277 -2.10 5.42 16.04
C GLY A 277 -3.03 5.98 14.95
N ASP A 278 -3.01 7.29 14.67
CA ASP A 278 -3.92 7.95 13.72
C ASP A 278 -3.47 7.85 12.25
N GLY A 279 -2.37 7.15 11.97
CA GLY A 279 -1.72 7.08 10.65
C GLY A 279 -0.72 8.20 10.39
N SER A 280 -0.49 9.08 11.38
CA SER A 280 0.52 10.14 11.37
C SER A 280 1.60 9.96 12.44
N CYS A 281 1.74 8.75 13.01
CA CYS A 281 2.67 8.44 14.10
C CYS A 281 4.11 8.93 13.82
N LEU A 282 4.64 8.74 12.60
CA LEU A 282 5.95 9.28 12.23
C LEU A 282 6.02 10.80 12.41
N PHE A 283 5.03 11.53 11.91
CA PHE A 283 5.02 13.00 11.97
C PHE A 283 4.88 13.48 13.42
N HIS A 284 4.11 12.79 14.24
CA HIS A 284 4.05 13.06 15.69
C HIS A 284 5.42 12.87 16.35
N SER A 285 6.12 11.76 16.05
CA SER A 285 7.48 11.50 16.55
C SER A 285 8.49 12.56 16.10
N LEU A 286 8.43 12.99 14.84
CA LEU A 286 9.28 14.06 14.31
C LEU A 286 8.98 15.40 14.99
N CYS A 287 7.69 15.77 15.12
CA CYS A 287 7.28 16.99 15.82
C CYS A 287 7.73 16.99 17.29
N PHE A 288 7.63 15.86 17.98
CA PHE A 288 8.12 15.73 19.36
C PHE A 288 9.61 16.07 19.47
N GLY A 289 10.44 15.54 18.56
CA GLY A 289 11.87 15.86 18.50
C GLY A 289 12.15 17.32 18.10
N LEU A 290 11.42 17.86 17.13
CA LEU A 290 11.51 19.27 16.72
C LEU A 290 11.11 20.23 17.86
N ASN A 291 10.15 19.83 18.70
CA ASN A 291 9.68 20.59 19.86
C ASN A 291 10.60 20.45 21.09
N GLY A 292 11.75 19.78 20.97
CA GLY A 292 12.72 19.58 22.05
C GLY A 292 12.29 18.53 23.07
N GLY A 293 11.56 17.50 22.63
CA GLY A 293 11.08 16.43 23.49
C GLY A 293 9.83 16.78 24.30
N ARG A 294 9.09 17.82 23.88
CA ARG A 294 7.85 18.25 24.52
C ARG A 294 6.63 17.74 23.73
N PRO A 295 5.55 17.28 24.40
CA PRO A 295 4.33 16.82 23.73
C PRO A 295 3.65 17.90 22.91
N SER A 296 3.76 19.16 23.32
CA SER A 296 3.20 20.32 22.65
C SER A 296 4.30 21.32 22.30
N GLY A 297 4.12 22.02 21.19
CA GLY A 297 5.05 23.02 20.69
C GLY A 297 4.61 23.58 19.33
N PRO A 298 5.45 24.42 18.70
CA PRO A 298 5.10 25.06 17.43
C PRO A 298 4.96 24.07 16.27
N PHE A 299 5.59 22.89 16.34
CA PHE A 299 5.49 21.87 15.30
C PHE A 299 4.34 20.92 15.57
N VAL A 300 3.43 20.81 14.60
CA VAL A 300 2.23 19.96 14.64
C VAL A 300 2.24 19.00 13.45
N ALA A 301 1.89 17.73 13.67
CA ALA A 301 2.01 16.65 12.70
C ALA A 301 1.34 16.93 11.35
N CYS A 302 0.10 17.45 11.35
CA CYS A 302 -0.63 17.78 10.13
C CYS A 302 0.08 18.86 9.29
N THR A 303 0.62 19.89 9.96
CA THR A 303 1.36 20.97 9.30
C THR A 303 2.69 20.45 8.76
N LEU A 304 3.46 19.72 9.58
CA LEU A 304 4.74 19.15 9.17
C LEU A 304 4.57 18.22 7.96
N ARG A 305 3.55 17.35 7.96
CA ARG A 305 3.22 16.48 6.83
C ARG A 305 3.06 17.25 5.52
N LYS A 306 2.29 18.34 5.53
CA LYS A 306 2.08 19.19 4.34
C LYS A 306 3.36 19.87 3.91
N GLU A 307 4.15 20.38 4.86
CA GLU A 307 5.44 21.00 4.57
C GLU A 307 6.43 20.03 3.91
N LEU A 308 6.53 18.80 4.43
CA LEU A 308 7.42 17.77 3.88
C LEU A 308 6.96 17.33 2.49
N ALA A 309 5.66 17.07 2.30
CA ALA A 309 5.11 16.75 0.99
C ALA A 309 5.42 17.86 -0.03
N HIS A 310 5.25 19.12 0.38
CA HIS A 310 5.52 20.26 -0.49
C HIS A 310 7.01 20.46 -0.78
N PHE A 311 7.88 20.16 0.19
CA PHE A 311 9.32 20.15 0.00
C PHE A 311 9.72 19.12 -1.06
N VAL A 312 9.20 17.90 -0.98
CA VAL A 312 9.46 16.85 -1.98
C VAL A 312 8.96 17.29 -3.37
N GLN A 313 7.76 17.88 -3.44
CA GLN A 313 7.17 18.36 -4.70
C GLN A 313 8.02 19.41 -5.40
N ARG A 314 8.63 20.33 -4.63
CA ARG A 314 9.46 21.41 -5.17
C ARG A 314 10.90 20.99 -5.50
N ASN A 315 11.35 19.85 -4.97
CA ASN A 315 12.72 19.41 -5.07
C ASN A 315 12.87 18.00 -5.66
N PRO A 316 12.15 17.63 -6.75
CA PRO A 316 12.15 16.25 -7.25
C PRO A 316 13.56 15.78 -7.67
N ARG A 317 14.39 16.70 -8.16
CA ARG A 317 15.75 16.43 -8.63
C ARG A 317 16.82 16.53 -7.53
N LEU A 318 16.43 16.84 -6.28
CA LEU A 318 17.37 16.91 -5.17
C LEU A 318 17.90 15.51 -4.89
N LYS A 319 19.23 15.38 -4.83
CA LYS A 319 19.88 14.08 -4.63
C LYS A 319 20.05 13.75 -3.15
N ILE A 320 19.64 12.55 -2.80
CA ILE A 320 19.79 11.89 -1.51
C ILE A 320 20.47 10.54 -1.79
N SER A 321 21.66 10.34 -1.23
CA SER A 321 22.43 9.09 -1.46
C SER A 321 22.81 8.80 -2.91
N GLY A 322 22.93 9.85 -3.74
CA GLY A 322 23.23 9.70 -5.17
C GLY A 322 22.00 9.59 -6.07
N ASP A 323 20.82 9.36 -5.50
CA ASP A 323 19.54 9.26 -6.22
C ASP A 323 18.64 10.44 -5.93
N THR A 324 17.83 10.82 -6.89
CA THR A 324 16.90 11.94 -6.79
C THR A 324 15.69 11.58 -5.93
N LEU A 325 15.04 12.57 -5.33
CA LEU A 325 13.78 12.36 -4.61
C LEU A 325 12.69 11.75 -5.51
N GLU A 326 12.66 12.09 -6.79
CA GLU A 326 11.73 11.47 -7.75
C GLU A 326 12.00 9.98 -7.97
N GLU A 327 13.27 9.55 -8.01
CA GLU A 327 13.65 8.14 -8.06
C GLU A 327 13.22 7.41 -6.78
N TRP A 328 13.46 8.00 -5.60
CA TRP A 328 13.01 7.44 -4.32
C TRP A 328 11.49 7.26 -4.27
N VAL A 329 10.72 8.28 -4.67
CA VAL A 329 9.25 8.19 -4.73
C VAL A 329 8.80 7.10 -5.70
N ARG A 330 9.44 7.01 -6.87
CA ARG A 330 9.13 6.00 -7.87
C ARG A 330 9.40 4.58 -7.35
N TRP A 331 10.51 4.36 -6.66
CA TRP A 331 10.86 3.04 -6.12
C TRP A 331 9.96 2.61 -4.97
N ASP A 332 9.63 3.51 -4.05
CA ASP A 332 8.83 3.17 -2.87
C ASP A 332 7.35 3.00 -3.18
N THR A 333 6.82 3.79 -4.12
CA THR A 333 5.36 3.88 -4.33
C THR A 333 4.88 3.58 -5.75
N ASN A 334 5.80 3.38 -6.70
CA ASN A 334 5.49 3.24 -8.12
C ASN A 334 4.55 4.34 -8.65
N SER A 335 4.75 5.59 -8.21
CA SER A 335 3.90 6.74 -8.56
C SER A 335 4.73 7.97 -8.95
N SER A 336 4.07 8.99 -9.51
CA SER A 336 4.71 10.28 -9.78
C SER A 336 4.89 11.10 -8.51
N VAL A 337 5.85 12.03 -8.48
CA VAL A 337 6.05 12.95 -7.35
C VAL A 337 4.80 13.76 -7.04
N ASP A 338 4.06 14.22 -8.05
CA ASP A 338 2.84 14.99 -7.84
C ASP A 338 1.74 14.15 -7.18
N SER A 339 1.49 12.94 -7.69
CA SER A 339 0.54 12.00 -7.11
C SER A 339 0.92 11.62 -5.67
N TYR A 340 2.20 11.34 -5.44
CA TYR A 340 2.74 11.02 -4.12
C TYR A 340 2.52 12.15 -3.11
N THR A 341 2.90 13.37 -3.47
CA THR A 341 2.87 14.53 -2.57
C THR A 341 1.47 15.01 -2.28
N LYS A 342 0.56 15.02 -3.27
CA LYS A 342 -0.87 15.30 -3.06
C LYS A 342 -1.49 14.35 -2.05
N ARG A 343 -1.21 13.04 -2.19
CA ARG A 343 -1.64 12.01 -1.23
C ARG A 343 -1.03 12.25 0.16
N MET A 344 0.30 12.37 0.22
CA MET A 344 1.05 12.46 1.48
C MET A 344 0.66 13.69 2.30
N ALA A 345 0.31 14.80 1.64
CA ALA A 345 -0.14 16.03 2.27
C ALA A 345 -1.48 15.88 3.03
N VAL A 346 -2.32 14.92 2.64
CA VAL A 346 -3.63 14.66 3.27
C VAL A 346 -3.52 13.53 4.28
N GLY A 347 -2.77 12.47 3.97
CA GLY A 347 -2.59 11.35 4.89
C GLY A 347 -1.72 10.22 4.30
N GLY A 348 -1.79 9.05 4.92
CA GLY A 348 -0.92 7.91 4.60
C GLY A 348 0.27 7.83 5.55
N TRP A 349 0.94 6.68 5.55
CA TRP A 349 2.06 6.42 6.45
C TRP A 349 3.33 7.04 5.85
N GLY A 350 4.04 7.81 6.66
CA GLY A 350 5.34 8.33 6.26
C GLY A 350 6.44 7.31 6.51
N GLY A 351 7.58 7.50 5.84
CA GLY A 351 8.73 6.61 5.96
C GLY A 351 10.06 7.33 5.72
N GLY A 352 10.98 6.65 5.01
CA GLY A 352 12.32 7.17 4.74
C GLY A 352 12.32 8.47 3.93
N ILE A 353 11.38 8.62 2.98
CA ILE A 353 11.24 9.83 2.16
C ILE A 353 10.95 11.05 3.04
N GLU A 354 9.98 10.95 3.95
CA GLU A 354 9.63 12.04 4.87
C GLU A 354 10.75 12.35 5.86
N MET A 355 11.45 11.33 6.38
CA MET A 355 12.57 11.54 7.30
C MET A 355 13.73 12.27 6.63
N ALA A 356 14.05 11.90 5.38
CA ALA A 356 15.08 12.57 4.60
C ALA A 356 14.66 14.00 4.21
N ALA A 357 13.40 14.20 3.81
CA ALA A 357 12.85 15.53 3.59
C ALA A 357 12.91 16.39 4.87
N CYS A 358 12.62 15.80 6.03
CA CYS A 358 12.64 16.49 7.32
C CYS A 358 14.06 16.90 7.72
N SER A 359 15.05 16.01 7.56
CA SER A 359 16.45 16.31 7.89
C SER A 359 16.96 17.49 7.06
N LEU A 360 16.62 17.52 5.78
CA LEU A 360 17.01 18.57 4.84
C LEU A 360 16.26 19.89 5.09
N LEU A 361 14.93 19.85 5.18
CA LEU A 361 14.09 21.04 5.34
C LEU A 361 14.31 21.72 6.70
N LYS A 362 14.43 20.93 7.78
CA LYS A 362 14.56 21.44 9.15
C LYS A 362 16.00 21.55 9.63
N ARG A 363 16.98 21.09 8.83
CA ARG A 363 18.41 21.08 9.18
C ARG A 363 18.68 20.37 10.51
N VAL A 364 18.10 19.18 10.65
CA VAL A 364 18.23 18.30 11.81
C VAL A 364 18.72 16.93 11.36
N ASN A 365 19.32 16.15 12.27
CA ASN A 365 19.55 14.74 12.00
C ASN A 365 18.31 13.94 12.45
N VAL A 366 17.97 12.87 11.74
CA VAL A 366 16.91 11.94 12.13
C VAL A 366 17.47 10.53 12.22
N HIS A 367 17.48 9.94 13.42
CA HIS A 367 18.00 8.60 13.67
C HIS A 367 16.85 7.65 14.03
N VAL A 368 16.76 6.55 13.31
CA VAL A 368 15.71 5.54 13.46
C VAL A 368 16.27 4.36 14.23
N TYR A 369 15.57 3.96 15.27
CA TYR A 369 15.94 2.84 16.13
C TYR A 369 14.88 1.76 16.10
N GLU A 370 15.30 0.53 16.39
CA GLU A 370 14.43 -0.60 16.68
C GLU A 370 14.79 -1.17 18.05
N ARG A 371 13.79 -1.58 18.83
CA ARG A 371 14.02 -2.19 20.15
C ARG A 371 14.59 -3.61 19.97
N ARG A 372 15.66 -3.92 20.69
CA ARG A 372 16.26 -5.26 20.76
C ARG A 372 15.93 -5.96 22.08
N ARG A 373 16.21 -7.27 22.12
CA ARG A 373 16.10 -8.06 23.36
C ARG A 373 17.02 -7.44 24.43
N GLY A 374 16.57 -7.43 25.68
CA GLY A 374 17.32 -6.82 26.79
C GLY A 374 17.15 -5.30 26.93
N GLY A 375 16.19 -4.68 26.24
CA GLY A 375 15.82 -3.27 26.46
C GLY A 375 16.70 -2.24 25.76
N THR A 376 17.71 -2.68 25.00
CA THR A 376 18.55 -1.79 24.17
C THR A 376 17.85 -1.40 22.87
N PHE A 377 18.34 -0.34 22.23
CA PHE A 377 17.83 0.12 20.94
C PHE A 377 18.95 0.13 19.90
N GLU A 378 18.76 -0.57 18.79
CA GLU A 378 19.72 -0.57 17.67
C GLU A 378 19.31 0.49 16.66
N ARG A 379 20.26 1.34 16.25
CA ARG A 379 20.03 2.28 15.15
C ARG A 379 20.01 1.52 13.84
N ILE A 380 18.87 1.53 13.16
CA ILE A 380 18.67 0.83 11.88
C ILE A 380 18.85 1.75 10.67
N SER A 381 18.68 3.07 10.86
CA SER A 381 18.80 4.05 9.79
C SER A 381 19.17 5.44 10.31
N CYS A 382 19.91 6.23 9.54
CA CYS A 382 20.20 7.64 9.81
C CYS A 382 19.96 8.53 8.57
N PHE A 383 19.36 9.68 8.82
CA PHE A 383 19.13 10.75 7.85
C PHE A 383 19.77 12.01 8.41
N ASP A 384 21.05 12.18 8.13
CA ASP A 384 21.82 13.31 8.65
C ASP A 384 21.69 14.52 7.72
N SER A 385 21.62 15.71 8.31
CA SER A 385 21.62 16.96 7.57
C SER A 385 23.00 17.16 6.92
N PRO A 386 23.08 17.55 5.64
CA PRO A 386 24.36 17.87 4.99
C PRO A 386 25.02 19.10 5.60
N THR A 387 24.23 19.99 6.21
CA THR A 387 24.75 21.10 7.03
C THR A 387 24.91 20.62 8.48
N PRO A 388 26.08 20.83 9.11
CA PRO A 388 26.29 20.47 10.51
C PRO A 388 25.21 21.05 11.43
N THR A 389 24.66 20.19 12.28
CA THR A 389 23.59 20.55 13.22
C THR A 389 23.80 19.80 14.54
N LYS A 390 23.45 20.47 15.65
CA LYS A 390 23.51 19.86 16.99
C LYS A 390 22.23 19.09 17.33
N GLN A 391 21.14 19.34 16.59
CA GLN A 391 19.85 18.72 16.88
C GLN A 391 19.73 17.38 16.18
N THR A 392 19.48 16.33 16.97
CA THR A 392 19.17 14.99 16.48
C THR A 392 17.82 14.55 17.02
N ILE A 393 16.94 14.13 16.12
CA ILE A 393 15.64 13.56 16.44
C ILE A 393 15.79 12.04 16.44
N HIS A 394 15.36 11.39 17.53
CA HIS A 394 15.39 9.94 17.64
C HIS A 394 13.96 9.41 17.56
N VAL A 395 13.73 8.51 16.60
CA VAL A 395 12.44 7.85 16.40
C VAL A 395 12.60 6.35 16.60
N LEU A 396 11.59 5.70 17.18
CA LEU A 396 11.57 4.27 17.45
C LEU A 396 10.57 3.59 16.53
N TYR A 397 11.06 2.78 15.61
CA TYR A 397 10.24 1.93 14.76
C TYR A 397 9.83 0.66 15.50
N GLN A 398 8.54 0.34 15.45
CA GLN A 398 7.96 -0.79 16.18
C GLN A 398 7.03 -1.60 15.29
N GLY A 399 7.14 -2.93 15.40
CA GLY A 399 6.19 -3.89 14.84
C GLY A 399 6.06 -3.86 13.31
N GLY A 400 6.97 -3.19 12.60
CA GLY A 400 6.87 -3.02 11.15
C GLY A 400 5.79 -2.04 10.68
N VAL A 401 5.13 -1.33 11.60
CA VAL A 401 3.91 -0.55 11.29
C VAL A 401 3.75 0.74 12.08
N HIS A 402 4.59 1.00 13.09
CA HIS A 402 4.41 2.13 14.00
C HIS A 402 5.71 2.86 14.31
N PHE A 403 5.60 4.15 14.61
CA PHE A 403 6.71 4.99 15.07
C PHE A 403 6.34 5.67 16.37
N ASP A 404 7.20 5.49 17.37
CA ASP A 404 7.22 6.26 18.60
C ASP A 404 8.34 7.29 18.59
N ALA A 405 8.27 8.28 19.47
CA ALA A 405 9.42 9.11 19.76
C ALA A 405 10.35 8.38 20.74
N LEU A 406 11.66 8.59 20.60
CA LEU A 406 12.66 8.04 21.50
C LEU A 406 13.42 9.18 22.19
N VAL A 407 13.51 9.13 23.52
CA VAL A 407 14.33 10.03 24.31
C VAL A 407 15.53 9.24 24.82
N PRO A 408 16.74 9.47 24.28
CA PRO A 408 17.95 8.86 24.83
C PRO A 408 18.18 9.29 26.28
N HIS A 409 18.55 8.36 27.14
CA HIS A 409 19.16 8.73 28.41
C HIS A 409 20.63 9.06 28.11
N LEU A 410 20.97 10.35 28.13
CA LEU A 410 22.37 10.73 28.12
C LEU A 410 22.98 10.28 29.45
N ALA A 411 24.06 9.50 29.38
CA ALA A 411 24.85 9.21 30.56
C ALA A 411 25.43 10.55 31.03
N HIS A 412 24.98 11.01 32.19
CA HIS A 412 25.56 12.17 32.87
C HIS A 412 26.95 11.82 33.41
#